data_AF-A0A350BTN5-F1
#
_entry.id   AF-A0A350BTN5-F1
#
_cell.length_a   1.000
_cell.length_b   1.000
_cell.length_c   1.000
_cell.angle_alpha   90.00
_cell.angle_beta   90.00
_cell.angle_gamma   90.00
#
_symmetry.space_group_name_H-M   'P 1'
#
loop_
_entity.id
_entity.type
_entity.pdbx_description
1 polymer ?
#
loop_
_entity_poly.entity_id
_entity_poly.type
_entity_poly.pdbx_seq_one_letter_code
_entity_poly.pdbx_strand_id
1 'polypeptide(L)'
;IKLVRGAYMEKEANRALEFGYDNPIQHSKKDTDEDYDEAIRLCFESRDVVSFCAGTHNEKSSLLLAQLIDESDVAVNDDRFWFAQLYGMSDNISYNLAAAGYNVAKYLPYGPIKEVLPYLSRRAQENSSVKGQASRELNLIQQEIKRRKLAK
;
A
#
# COMPACT_ATOMS: atom_id res chain seq x y z
N ILE A 1 -13.09 6.32 3.05
CA ILE A 1 -12.93 4.85 2.82
C ILE A 1 -11.44 4.50 2.82
N LYS A 2 -11.04 3.29 3.22
CA LYS A 2 -9.64 2.83 3.08
C LYS A 2 -9.59 1.71 2.05
N LEU A 3 -8.94 1.95 0.91
CA LEU A 3 -8.71 0.92 -0.10
C LEU A 3 -7.51 0.08 0.30
N VAL A 4 -7.65 -1.24 0.22
CA VAL A 4 -6.56 -2.22 0.38
C VAL A 4 -6.80 -3.39 -0.58
N ARG A 5 -5.74 -4.09 -1.00
CA ARG A 5 -5.86 -5.30 -1.83
C ARG A 5 -6.44 -6.51 -1.09
N GLY A 6 -6.31 -6.52 0.24
CA GLY A 6 -6.66 -7.67 1.07
C GLY A 6 -5.46 -8.22 1.81
N ALA A 7 -5.73 -8.99 2.86
CA ALA A 7 -4.71 -9.50 3.77
C ALA A 7 -4.88 -10.99 4.11
N TYR A 8 -5.88 -11.67 3.54
CA TYR A 8 -6.32 -13.00 3.98
C TYR A 8 -6.41 -14.01 2.82
N MET A 9 -5.65 -13.81 1.75
CA MET A 9 -5.82 -14.57 0.49
C MET A 9 -5.71 -16.09 0.68
N GLU A 10 -4.68 -16.56 1.39
CA GLU A 10 -4.47 -17.98 1.67
C GLU A 10 -5.57 -18.54 2.57
N LYS A 11 -6.02 -17.75 3.56
CA LYS A 11 -7.07 -18.16 4.49
C LYS A 11 -8.41 -18.32 3.77
N GLU A 12 -8.77 -17.37 2.90
CA GLU A 12 -9.99 -17.44 2.10
C GLU A 12 -9.95 -18.61 1.11
N ALA A 13 -8.80 -18.85 0.47
CA ALA A 13 -8.62 -19.99 -0.43
C ALA A 13 -8.77 -21.34 0.30
N ASN A 14 -8.14 -21.49 1.46
CA ASN A 14 -8.27 -22.70 2.28
C ASN A 14 -9.71 -22.93 2.74
N ARG A 15 -10.40 -21.85 3.14
CA ARG A 15 -11.80 -21.91 3.55
C ARG A 15 -12.71 -22.33 2.38
N ALA A 16 -12.51 -21.76 1.19
CA ALA A 16 -13.26 -22.12 -0.01
C ALA A 16 -13.14 -23.62 -0.34
N LEU A 17 -11.93 -24.16 -0.26
CA LEU A 17 -11.65 -25.58 -0.42
C LEU A 17 -12.32 -26.45 0.66
N GLU A 18 -12.27 -26.03 1.93
CA GLU A 18 -12.83 -26.78 3.06
C GLU A 18 -14.35 -26.92 2.97
N PHE A 19 -15.07 -25.87 2.58
CA PHE A 19 -16.53 -25.86 2.53
C PHE A 19 -17.11 -26.09 1.12
N GLY A 20 -16.25 -26.28 0.11
CA GLY A 20 -16.67 -26.64 -1.25
C GLY A 20 -17.41 -25.55 -2.02
N TYR A 21 -17.07 -24.28 -1.81
CA TYR A 21 -17.61 -23.15 -2.59
C TYR A 21 -16.50 -22.44 -3.37
N ASP A 22 -16.90 -21.63 -4.34
CA ASP A 22 -15.96 -20.89 -5.18
C ASP A 22 -15.14 -19.88 -4.36
N ASN A 23 -13.84 -19.81 -4.64
CA ASN A 23 -12.95 -18.86 -3.96
C ASN A 23 -13.39 -17.42 -4.32
N PRO A 24 -13.75 -16.58 -3.34
CA PRO A 24 -14.25 -15.22 -3.59
C PRO A 24 -13.13 -14.24 -3.98
N ILE A 25 -11.88 -14.69 -3.95
CA ILE A 25 -10.69 -13.91 -4.26
C ILE A 25 -10.39 -13.93 -5.77
N GLN A 26 -9.87 -12.81 -6.27
CA GLN A 26 -9.37 -12.70 -7.63
C GLN A 26 -8.38 -13.80 -8.03
N HIS A 27 -8.46 -14.24 -9.29
CA HIS A 27 -7.69 -15.40 -9.77
C HIS A 27 -6.18 -15.17 -9.75
N SER A 28 -5.73 -13.94 -9.95
CA SER A 28 -4.32 -13.58 -9.90
C SER A 28 -4.07 -12.26 -9.17
N LYS A 29 -2.81 -12.08 -8.76
CA LYS A 29 -2.33 -10.81 -8.21
C LYS A 29 -2.46 -9.66 -9.21
N LYS A 30 -2.34 -9.95 -10.52
CA LYS A 30 -2.51 -8.94 -11.58
C LYS A 30 -3.94 -8.44 -11.63
N ASP A 31 -4.91 -9.34 -11.55
CA ASP A 31 -6.33 -8.97 -11.55
C ASP A 31 -6.66 -8.15 -10.29
N THR A 32 -6.11 -8.53 -9.13
CA THR A 32 -6.23 -7.74 -7.89
C THR A 32 -5.60 -6.34 -8.01
N ASP A 33 -4.47 -6.21 -8.71
CA ASP A 33 -3.86 -4.90 -8.95
C ASP A 33 -4.72 -4.03 -9.85
N GLU A 34 -5.29 -4.61 -10.91
CA GLU A 34 -6.15 -3.92 -11.87
C GLU A 34 -7.43 -3.41 -11.20
N ASP A 35 -8.10 -4.26 -10.41
CA ASP A 35 -9.26 -3.87 -9.62
C ASP A 35 -8.93 -2.77 -8.60
N TYR A 36 -7.77 -2.85 -7.95
CA TYR A 36 -7.35 -1.85 -6.97
C TYR A 36 -7.10 -0.48 -7.63
N ASP A 37 -6.46 -0.48 -8.80
CA ASP A 37 -6.19 0.73 -9.56
C ASP A 37 -7.48 1.32 -10.16
N GLU A 38 -8.42 0.47 -10.58
CA GLU A 38 -9.76 0.90 -11.01
C GLU A 38 -10.56 1.49 -9.84
N ALA A 39 -10.48 0.90 -8.66
CA ALA A 39 -11.10 1.45 -7.45
C ALA A 39 -10.52 2.83 -7.08
N ILE A 40 -9.21 3.07 -7.30
CA ILE A 40 -8.61 4.40 -7.14
C ILE A 40 -9.25 5.39 -8.10
N ARG A 41 -9.37 5.05 -9.39
CA ARG A 41 -9.99 5.92 -10.41
C ARG A 41 -11.42 6.25 -10.05
N LEU A 42 -12.21 5.24 -9.74
CA LEU A 42 -13.61 5.40 -9.34
C LEU A 42 -13.76 6.32 -8.12
N CYS A 43 -12.94 6.14 -7.08
CA CYS A 43 -12.98 6.99 -5.89
C CYS A 43 -12.55 8.44 -6.20
N PHE A 44 -11.57 8.62 -7.09
CA PHE A 44 -11.10 9.94 -7.49
C PHE A 44 -12.12 10.68 -8.39
N GLU A 45 -12.78 9.98 -9.30
CA GLU A 45 -13.88 10.53 -10.10
C GLU A 45 -15.09 10.88 -9.23
N SER A 46 -15.34 10.10 -8.18
CA SER A 46 -16.42 10.31 -7.21
C SER A 46 -16.03 11.25 -6.05
N ARG A 47 -14.99 12.07 -6.20
CA ARG A 47 -14.40 12.91 -5.14
C ARG A 47 -15.32 13.98 -4.54
N ASP A 48 -16.49 14.22 -5.13
CA ASP A 48 -17.50 15.12 -4.58
C ASP A 48 -18.25 14.48 -3.40
N VAL A 49 -18.23 13.14 -3.30
CA VAL A 49 -18.93 12.38 -2.26
C VAL A 49 -18.06 11.32 -1.57
N VAL A 50 -16.82 11.12 -2.04
CA VAL A 50 -15.88 10.14 -1.48
C VAL A 50 -14.56 10.81 -1.09
N SER A 51 -14.17 10.63 0.17
CA SER A 51 -12.78 10.76 0.62
C SER A 51 -12.20 9.37 0.83
N PHE A 52 -10.96 9.14 0.40
CA PHE A 52 -10.33 7.84 0.54
C PHE A 52 -8.84 7.87 0.89
N CYS A 53 -8.42 6.77 1.49
CA CYS A 53 -7.05 6.47 1.85
C CYS A 53 -6.57 5.26 1.04
N ALA A 54 -5.58 5.47 0.17
CA ALA A 54 -4.93 4.44 -0.63
C ALA A 54 -3.91 3.67 0.22
N GLY A 55 -4.36 2.57 0.84
CA GLY A 55 -3.52 1.67 1.63
C GLY A 55 -2.73 0.72 0.74
N THR A 56 -1.53 1.11 0.31
CA THR A 56 -0.72 0.32 -0.61
C THR A 56 0.79 0.55 -0.45
N HIS A 57 1.54 -0.54 -0.66
CA HIS A 57 2.99 -0.57 -0.80
C HIS A 57 3.45 -0.66 -2.27
N ASN A 58 2.50 -0.67 -3.21
CA ASN A 58 2.74 -0.71 -4.64
C ASN A 58 3.01 0.71 -5.15
N GLU A 59 4.23 0.93 -5.64
CA GLU A 59 4.68 2.20 -6.20
C GLU A 59 3.85 2.64 -7.41
N LYS A 60 3.44 1.72 -8.30
CA LYS A 60 2.64 2.06 -9.48
C LYS A 60 1.27 2.60 -9.10
N SER A 61 0.58 1.92 -8.17
CA SER A 61 -0.71 2.40 -7.66
C SER A 61 -0.60 3.72 -6.90
N SER A 62 0.54 3.95 -6.22
CA SER A 62 0.78 5.23 -5.53
C SER A 62 1.01 6.35 -6.55
N LEU A 63 1.83 6.10 -7.58
CA LEU A 63 2.04 7.04 -8.67
C LEU A 63 0.75 7.34 -9.43
N LEU A 64 -0.12 6.35 -9.62
CA LEU A 64 -1.42 6.56 -10.27
C LEU A 64 -2.26 7.62 -9.56
N LEU A 65 -2.44 7.51 -8.23
CA LEU A 65 -3.19 8.52 -7.49
C LEU A 65 -2.49 9.88 -7.50
N ALA A 66 -1.17 9.91 -7.38
CA ALA A 66 -0.40 11.16 -7.46
C ALA A 66 -0.60 11.85 -8.82
N GLN A 67 -0.55 11.10 -9.92
CA GLN A 67 -0.80 11.61 -11.28
C GLN A 67 -2.23 12.14 -11.43
N LEU A 68 -3.23 11.40 -10.94
CA LEU A 68 -4.62 11.87 -10.99
C LEU A 68 -4.81 13.20 -10.26
N ILE A 69 -4.16 13.37 -9.11
CA ILE A 69 -4.20 14.63 -8.35
C ILE A 69 -3.48 15.74 -9.13
N ASP A 70 -2.25 15.50 -9.59
CA ASP A 70 -1.41 16.48 -10.30
C ASP A 70 -2.00 16.96 -11.63
N GLU A 71 -2.71 16.07 -12.35
CA GLU A 71 -3.35 16.37 -13.63
C GLU A 71 -4.74 17.01 -13.46
N SER A 72 -5.21 17.17 -12.22
CA SER A 72 -6.51 17.77 -11.89
C SER A 72 -6.40 19.19 -11.35
N ASP A 73 -7.54 19.79 -11.02
CA ASP A 73 -7.66 21.10 -10.38
C ASP A 73 -7.60 21.02 -8.83
N VAL A 74 -7.26 19.85 -8.29
CA VAL A 74 -7.24 19.61 -6.84
C VAL A 74 -5.86 19.91 -6.25
N ALA A 75 -5.84 20.50 -5.05
CA ALA A 75 -4.60 20.72 -4.33
C ALA A 75 -3.92 19.37 -3.95
N VAL A 76 -2.59 19.31 -4.02
CA VAL A 76 -1.82 18.11 -3.67
C VAL A 76 -2.09 17.60 -2.25
N ASN A 77 -2.48 18.50 -1.35
CA ASN A 77 -2.79 18.25 0.06
C ASN A 77 -4.30 18.30 0.36
N ASP A 78 -5.15 18.10 -0.64
CA ASP A 78 -6.59 18.00 -0.45
C ASP A 78 -6.94 16.85 0.50
N ASP A 79 -7.77 17.14 1.51
CA ASP A 79 -8.05 16.25 2.64
C ASP A 79 -8.86 15.00 2.24
N ARG A 80 -9.39 14.96 1.02
CA ARG A 80 -10.10 13.82 0.46
C ARG A 80 -9.17 12.68 0.07
N PHE A 81 -7.88 12.95 -0.18
CA PHE A 81 -6.95 11.94 -0.70
C PHE A 81 -5.78 11.72 0.24
N TRP A 82 -5.61 10.47 0.70
CA TRP A 82 -4.53 10.10 1.60
C TRP A 82 -3.77 8.89 1.07
N PHE A 83 -2.45 8.93 1.14
CA PHE A 83 -1.60 7.76 0.90
C PHE A 83 -1.31 7.07 2.23
N ALA A 84 -1.39 5.73 2.29
CA ALA A 84 -1.04 5.02 3.50
C ALA A 84 -0.20 3.77 3.28
N GLN A 85 0.82 3.63 4.13
CA GLN A 85 1.70 2.47 4.20
C GLN A 85 1.77 1.96 5.65
N LEU A 86 2.05 0.67 5.84
CA LEU A 86 2.47 0.16 7.15
C LEU A 86 3.75 0.86 7.63
N TYR A 87 3.83 1.17 8.91
CA TYR A 87 5.04 1.70 9.53
C TYR A 87 6.20 0.70 9.43
N GLY A 88 7.38 1.17 9.03
CA GLY A 88 8.56 0.32 8.81
C GLY A 88 8.59 -0.40 7.45
N MET A 89 7.70 -0.06 6.52
CA MET A 89 7.67 -0.62 5.17
C MET A 89 7.46 0.49 4.12
N SER A 90 8.22 0.41 3.03
CA SER A 90 8.10 1.30 1.86
C SER A 90 8.25 2.79 2.22
N ASP A 91 9.17 3.09 3.12
CA ASP A 91 9.40 4.45 3.59
C ASP A 91 9.90 5.35 2.45
N ASN A 92 10.59 4.77 1.46
CA ASN A 92 10.95 5.46 0.23
C ASN A 92 9.73 5.99 -0.55
N ILE A 93 8.55 5.36 -0.44
CA ILE A 93 7.31 5.87 -1.05
C ILE A 93 6.75 6.99 -0.18
N SER A 94 6.55 6.70 1.12
CA SER A 94 5.95 7.64 2.07
C SER A 94 6.71 8.97 2.15
N TYR A 95 8.04 8.94 2.23
CA TYR A 95 8.87 10.14 2.37
C TYR A 95 8.87 10.98 1.09
N ASN A 96 8.92 10.36 -0.08
CA ASN A 96 8.89 11.11 -1.34
C ASN A 96 7.53 11.77 -1.56
N LEU A 97 6.42 11.07 -1.26
CA LEU A 97 5.08 11.66 -1.34
C LEU A 97 4.91 12.82 -0.35
N ALA A 98 5.34 12.65 0.91
CA ALA A 98 5.25 13.70 1.91
C ALA A 98 6.12 14.92 1.53
N ALA A 99 7.32 14.69 1.00
CA ALA A 99 8.19 15.76 0.51
C ALA A 99 7.60 16.51 -0.70
N ALA A 100 6.82 15.84 -1.53
CA ALA A 100 6.07 16.43 -2.63
C ALA A 100 4.78 17.16 -2.19
N GLY A 101 4.42 17.11 -0.91
CA GLY A 101 3.28 17.84 -0.33
C GLY A 101 1.97 17.05 -0.23
N TYR A 102 1.96 15.76 -0.60
CA TYR A 102 0.75 14.93 -0.45
C TYR A 102 0.46 14.58 1.00
N ASN A 103 -0.82 14.29 1.29
CA ASN A 103 -1.24 13.76 2.57
C ASN A 103 -0.82 12.29 2.73
N VAL A 104 0.05 12.01 3.70
CA VAL A 104 0.59 10.67 3.95
C VAL A 104 0.32 10.24 5.38
N ALA A 105 -0.17 9.01 5.56
CA ALA A 105 -0.37 8.36 6.84
C ALA A 105 0.46 7.08 6.95
N LYS A 106 0.93 6.78 8.17
CA LYS A 106 1.56 5.49 8.48
C LYS A 106 0.66 4.69 9.43
N TYR A 107 0.33 3.47 9.04
CA TYR A 107 -0.41 2.55 9.89
C TYR A 107 0.57 1.90 10.88
N LEU A 108 0.46 2.31 12.13
CA LEU A 108 1.32 1.88 13.23
C LEU A 108 0.53 0.98 14.19
N PRO A 109 0.87 -0.31 14.28
CA PRO A 109 0.43 -1.15 15.39
C PRO A 109 1.06 -0.64 16.69
N TYR A 110 0.25 -0.40 17.72
CA TYR A 110 0.70 0.09 19.02
C TYR A 110 0.01 -0.70 20.14
N GLY A 111 0.77 -1.08 21.16
CA GLY A 111 0.26 -1.80 22.33
C GLY A 111 1.33 -2.62 23.05
N PRO A 112 1.00 -3.23 24.21
CA PRO A 112 1.91 -4.12 24.93
C PRO A 112 2.37 -5.29 24.07
N ILE A 113 3.65 -5.69 24.21
CA ILE A 113 4.27 -6.74 23.38
C ILE A 113 3.42 -8.02 23.30
N LYS A 114 2.90 -8.49 24.43
CA LYS A 114 2.09 -9.72 24.50
C LYS A 114 0.83 -9.66 23.62
N GLU A 115 0.23 -8.49 23.46
CA GLU A 115 -0.99 -8.28 22.69
C GLU A 115 -0.70 -8.09 21.20
N VAL A 116 0.44 -7.49 20.85
CA VAL A 116 0.83 -7.24 19.44
C VAL A 116 1.54 -8.43 18.79
N LEU A 117 2.13 -9.36 19.57
CA LEU A 117 2.84 -10.52 19.04
C LEU A 117 2.00 -11.38 18.07
N PRO A 118 0.72 -11.71 18.34
CA PRO A 118 -0.11 -12.44 17.38
C PRO A 118 -0.34 -11.69 16.07
N TYR A 119 -0.44 -10.35 16.11
CA TYR A 119 -0.54 -9.53 14.90
C TYR A 119 0.77 -9.56 14.11
N LEU A 120 1.91 -9.37 14.78
CA LEU A 120 3.24 -9.38 14.16
C LEU A 120 3.59 -10.73 13.55
N SER A 121 3.26 -11.84 14.22
CA SER A 121 3.50 -13.19 13.72
C SER A 121 2.70 -13.48 12.45
N ARG A 122 1.40 -13.12 12.41
CA ARG A 122 0.59 -13.22 11.20
C ARG A 122 1.14 -12.35 10.07
N ARG A 123 1.54 -11.11 10.37
CA ARG A 123 2.21 -10.24 9.39
C ARG A 123 3.51 -10.83 8.88
N ALA A 124 4.32 -11.47 9.72
CA ALA A 124 5.55 -12.11 9.27
C ALA A 124 5.29 -13.31 8.35
N GLN A 125 4.26 -14.12 8.66
CA GLN A 125 3.85 -15.26 7.83
C GLN A 125 3.26 -14.79 6.49
N GLU A 126 2.36 -13.82 6.49
CA GLU A 126 1.70 -13.30 5.29
C GLU A 126 2.66 -12.45 4.43
N ASN A 127 3.57 -11.68 5.04
CA ASN A 127 4.60 -10.92 4.32
C ASN A 127 5.68 -11.82 3.69
N SER A 128 5.66 -13.13 3.92
CA SER A 128 6.46 -14.06 3.11
C SER A 128 6.05 -14.04 1.63
N SER A 129 4.83 -13.58 1.32
CA SER A 129 4.34 -13.25 -0.03
C SER A 129 4.78 -11.86 -0.52
N VAL A 130 5.16 -10.95 0.38
CA VAL A 130 5.83 -9.65 0.10
C VAL A 130 7.33 -9.88 -0.15
N LYS A 131 7.66 -11.04 -0.76
CA LYS A 131 9.01 -11.41 -1.15
C LYS A 131 9.57 -10.36 -2.11
N GLY A 132 10.70 -9.76 -1.72
CA GLY A 132 11.47 -8.84 -2.54
C GLY A 132 11.31 -7.36 -2.22
N GLN A 133 10.30 -6.92 -1.45
CA GLN A 133 10.15 -5.50 -1.14
C GLN A 133 11.24 -4.99 -0.19
N ALA A 134 11.55 -5.74 0.87
CA ALA A 134 12.66 -5.42 1.76
C ALA A 134 14.02 -5.45 1.03
N SER A 135 14.23 -6.43 0.14
CA SER A 135 15.43 -6.50 -0.69
C SER A 135 15.53 -5.32 -1.67
N ARG A 136 14.40 -4.89 -2.25
CA ARG A 136 14.32 -3.71 -3.11
C ARG A 136 14.63 -2.44 -2.34
N GLU A 137 14.07 -2.26 -1.15
CA GLU A 137 14.35 -1.12 -0.28
C GLU A 137 15.82 -1.06 0.11
N LEU A 138 16.41 -2.21 0.50
CA LEU A 138 17.84 -2.30 0.76
C LEU A 138 18.68 -1.90 -0.46
N ASN A 139 18.30 -2.35 -1.66
CA ASN A 139 18.98 -1.96 -2.90
C ASN A 139 18.89 -0.45 -3.17
N LEU A 140 17.72 0.16 -2.95
CA LEU A 140 17.54 1.61 -3.10
C LEU A 140 18.41 2.40 -2.11
N ILE A 141 18.48 1.95 -0.85
CA ILE A 141 19.36 2.55 0.17
C ILE A 141 20.82 2.45 -0.26
N GLN A 142 21.26 1.28 -0.72
CA GLN A 142 22.63 1.09 -1.20
C GLN A 142 22.97 1.98 -2.40
N GLN A 143 22.04 2.13 -3.35
CA GLN A 143 22.19 3.04 -4.50
C GLN A 143 22.31 4.49 -4.04
N GLU A 144 21.45 4.93 -3.11
CA GLU A 144 21.47 6.29 -2.60
C GLU A 144 22.75 6.59 -1.81
N ILE A 145 23.25 5.64 -1.00
CA ILE A 145 24.55 5.76 -0.32
C ILE A 145 25.68 5.91 -1.33
N LYS A 146 25.70 5.09 -2.40
CA LYS A 146 26.72 5.19 -3.47
C LYS A 146 26.65 6.55 -4.17
N ARG A 147 25.45 7.02 -4.55
CA ARG A 147 25.24 8.32 -5.20
C ARG A 147 25.79 9.47 -4.34
N ARG A 148 25.51 9.48 -3.04
CA ARG A 148 26.01 10.52 -2.12
C ARG A 148 27.52 10.47 -1.89
N LYS A 149 28.13 9.28 -1.95
CA LYS A 149 29.59 9.13 -1.88
C LYS A 149 30.29 9.65 -3.13
N LEU A 150 29.67 9.50 -4.30
CA LEU A 150 30.19 10.01 -5.59
C LEU A 150 29.96 11.52 -5.78
N ALA A 151 29.02 12.11 -5.05
CA ALA A 151 28.75 13.55 -5.05
C ALA A 151 29.61 14.36 -4.06
N LYS A 152 30.54 13.70 -3.36
CA LYS A 152 31.62 14.31 -2.58
C LYS A 152 32.91 14.27 -3.38
#